data_AF-A0A1I8MSQ5-F1
#
_entry.id   AF-A0A1I8MSQ5-F1
#
_cell.length_a   1.000
_cell.length_b   1.000
_cell.length_c   1.000
_cell.angle_alpha   90.00
_cell.angle_beta   90.00
_cell.angle_gamma   90.00
#
_symmetry.space_group_name_H-M   'P 1'
#
loop_
_entity.id
_entity.type
_entity.pdbx_description
1 polymer ?
#
loop_
_entity_poly.entity_id
_entity_poly.type
_entity_poly.pdbx_seq_one_letter_code
_entity_poly.pdbx_strand_id
1 'polypeptide(L)'
;MSFFGKMFGGKKEQAPTTGEAIQKLRETENMLIKKQEFLETKIEEELNIARKNASKNKREMALQALKKKKRLEKQLQQIDGTLSTIEMQREALESANTNTAVLTTMKNAADALKAAHQNMDVDKVHDMMDDIAEQQDVAREISDAISNPVAFGADIDDEDLERELDELEQENFDKEIIGIPEPSATLPEVPDEDVSEKAKEKKKATTTTNATAASAAEDDDPDMKQLLAWAN
;
A
#
# COMPACT_ATOMS: atom_id res chain seq x y z
N MET A 1 7.00 -9.54 -65.28
CA MET A 1 8.01 -9.83 -64.24
C MET A 1 7.46 -9.33 -62.92
N SER A 2 7.29 -10.24 -61.97
CA SER A 2 6.69 -9.99 -60.66
C SER A 2 7.76 -9.50 -59.69
N PHE A 3 7.65 -8.25 -59.22
CA PHE A 3 8.58 -7.63 -58.25
C PHE A 3 7.84 -7.04 -57.03
N PHE A 4 6.61 -7.47 -56.75
CA PHE A 4 5.78 -6.96 -55.64
C PHE A 4 5.35 -8.05 -54.64
N GLY A 5 6.20 -9.06 -54.38
CA GLY A 5 5.82 -10.21 -53.56
C GLY A 5 6.76 -10.57 -52.41
N LYS A 6 7.83 -9.81 -52.15
CA LYS A 6 8.89 -10.27 -51.22
C LYS A 6 9.52 -9.15 -50.41
N MET A 7 8.69 -8.39 -49.69
CA MET A 7 9.17 -7.54 -48.60
C MET A 7 8.11 -7.39 -47.50
N PHE A 8 7.53 -8.51 -47.07
CA PHE A 8 6.71 -8.58 -45.86
C PHE A 8 6.97 -9.91 -45.14
N GLY A 9 8.25 -10.14 -44.85
CA GLY A 9 8.73 -11.22 -43.98
C GLY A 9 8.99 -10.69 -42.58
N GLY A 10 7.97 -10.10 -41.96
CA GLY A 10 8.04 -9.78 -40.53
C GLY A 10 8.00 -11.09 -39.75
N LYS A 11 9.06 -11.39 -38.98
CA LYS A 11 8.99 -12.36 -37.89
C LYS A 11 7.71 -12.04 -37.11
N LYS A 12 6.83 -13.02 -36.93
CA LYS A 12 5.76 -12.91 -35.93
C LYS A 12 6.46 -12.70 -34.59
N GLU A 13 6.52 -11.46 -34.12
CA GLU A 13 6.89 -11.20 -32.73
C GLU A 13 5.91 -11.99 -31.88
N GLN A 14 6.45 -12.89 -31.08
CA GLN A 14 5.67 -13.65 -30.13
C GLN A 14 5.08 -12.63 -29.16
N ALA A 15 3.76 -12.69 -28.94
CA ALA A 15 3.12 -11.80 -27.99
C ALA A 15 3.85 -11.91 -26.65
N PRO A 16 4.14 -10.77 -25.97
CA PRO A 16 4.85 -10.80 -24.70
C PRO A 16 4.09 -11.69 -23.72
N THR A 17 4.84 -12.49 -22.97
CA THR A 17 4.27 -13.30 -21.89
C THR A 17 3.67 -12.40 -20.81
N THR A 18 2.70 -12.91 -20.05
CA THR A 18 2.09 -12.18 -18.93
C THR A 18 3.16 -11.68 -17.95
N GLY A 19 4.17 -12.51 -17.65
CA GLY A 19 5.29 -12.12 -16.79
C GLY A 19 6.14 -10.98 -17.35
N GLU A 20 6.48 -11.00 -18.64
CA GLU A 20 7.22 -9.90 -19.29
C GLU A 20 6.40 -8.60 -19.31
N ALA A 21 5.09 -8.69 -19.50
CA ALA A 21 4.19 -7.54 -19.45
C ALA A 21 4.16 -6.92 -18.04
N ILE A 22 4.01 -7.74 -16.99
CA ILE A 22 4.06 -7.31 -15.59
C ILE A 22 5.39 -6.63 -15.29
N GLN A 23 6.51 -7.21 -15.72
CA GLN A 23 7.84 -6.64 -15.49
C GLN A 23 7.98 -5.25 -16.15
N LYS A 24 7.53 -5.09 -17.40
CA LYS A 24 7.53 -3.79 -18.08
C LYS A 24 6.64 -2.75 -17.39
N LEU A 25 5.50 -3.17 -16.86
CA LEU A 25 4.62 -2.28 -16.08
C LEU A 25 5.33 -1.78 -14.82
N ARG A 26 6.01 -2.67 -14.08
CA ARG A 26 6.82 -2.30 -12.89
C ARG A 26 7.97 -1.37 -13.23
N GLU A 27 8.66 -1.59 -14.34
CA GLU A 27 9.71 -0.68 -14.81
C GLU A 27 9.16 0.70 -15.17
N THR A 28 7.99 0.75 -15.81
CA THR A 28 7.33 2.00 -16.18
C THR A 28 6.82 2.76 -14.96
N GLU A 29 6.22 2.06 -14.00
CA GLU A 29 5.81 2.58 -12.70
C GLU A 29 6.99 3.23 -11.96
N ASN A 30 8.10 2.51 -11.81
CA ASN A 30 9.32 3.04 -11.19
C ASN A 30 9.85 4.29 -11.90
N MET A 31 9.75 4.35 -13.23
CA MET A 31 10.13 5.53 -14.00
C MET A 31 9.19 6.71 -13.74
N LEU A 32 7.88 6.46 -13.65
CA LEU A 32 6.89 7.49 -13.35
C LEU A 32 7.02 8.03 -11.93
N ILE A 33 7.27 7.17 -10.93
CA ILE A 33 7.54 7.58 -9.55
C ILE A 33 8.76 8.51 -9.48
N LYS A 34 9.89 8.13 -10.08
CA LYS A 34 11.07 9.01 -10.15
C LYS A 34 10.79 10.34 -10.83
N LYS A 35 9.91 10.34 -11.84
CA LYS A 35 9.50 11.57 -12.54
C LYS A 35 8.58 12.43 -11.67
N GLN A 36 7.71 11.80 -10.87
CA GLN A 36 6.86 12.45 -9.88
C GLN A 36 7.73 13.19 -8.84
N GLU A 37 8.65 12.49 -8.19
CA GLU A 37 9.61 13.05 -7.20
C GLU A 37 10.40 14.23 -7.78
N PHE A 38 10.86 14.10 -9.03
CA PHE A 38 11.56 15.17 -9.73
C PHE A 38 10.67 16.41 -9.94
N LEU A 39 9.40 16.22 -10.33
CA LEU A 39 8.46 17.31 -10.51
C LEU A 39 8.10 17.99 -9.18
N GLU A 40 7.91 17.22 -8.12
CA GLU A 40 7.65 17.75 -6.76
C GLU A 40 8.81 18.63 -6.29
N THR A 41 10.05 18.17 -6.45
CA THR A 41 11.26 18.95 -6.15
C THR A 41 11.28 20.27 -6.95
N LYS A 42 10.96 20.21 -8.24
CA LYS A 42 10.93 21.40 -9.12
C LYS A 42 9.80 22.37 -8.75
N ILE A 43 8.66 21.87 -8.31
CA ILE A 43 7.53 22.67 -7.82
C ILE A 43 7.96 23.44 -6.56
N GLU A 44 8.67 22.78 -5.66
CA GLU A 44 9.20 23.41 -4.44
C GLU A 44 10.25 24.48 -4.75
N GLU A 45 11.19 24.19 -5.66
CA GLU A 45 12.17 25.18 -6.14
C GLU A 45 11.49 26.45 -6.68
N GLU A 46 10.51 26.32 -7.57
CA GLU A 46 9.77 27.46 -8.14
C GLU A 46 8.96 28.21 -7.07
N LEU A 47 8.41 27.50 -6.08
CA LEU A 47 7.74 28.12 -4.93
C LEU A 47 8.71 28.96 -4.09
N ASN A 48 9.92 28.46 -3.84
CA ASN A 48 10.96 29.17 -3.10
C ASN A 48 11.48 30.39 -3.89
N ILE A 49 11.62 30.28 -5.21
CA ILE A 49 11.93 31.42 -6.09
C ILE A 49 10.82 32.47 -6.03
N ALA A 50 9.55 32.06 -6.06
CA ALA A 50 8.42 32.98 -5.94
C ALA A 50 8.43 33.71 -4.61
N ARG A 51 8.61 33.00 -3.48
CA ARG A 51 8.72 33.58 -2.13
C ARG A 51 9.86 34.59 -2.02
N LYS A 52 11.05 34.24 -2.52
CA LYS A 52 12.25 35.11 -2.50
C LYS A 52 12.10 36.37 -3.34
N ASN A 53 11.39 36.30 -4.46
CA ASN A 53 11.14 37.48 -5.30
C ASN A 53 10.00 38.34 -4.74
N ALA A 54 8.98 37.74 -4.13
CA ALA A 54 7.92 38.45 -3.45
C ALA A 54 8.46 39.31 -2.29
N SER A 55 9.35 38.75 -1.45
CA SER A 55 9.98 39.49 -0.33
C SER A 55 10.87 40.65 -0.77
N LYS A 56 11.33 40.65 -2.03
CA LYS A 56 12.13 41.73 -2.63
C LYS A 56 11.30 42.73 -3.44
N ASN A 57 9.97 42.71 -3.32
CA ASN A 57 9.04 43.53 -4.12
C ASN A 57 9.18 43.32 -5.64
N LYS A 58 9.70 42.17 -6.08
CA LYS A 58 9.90 41.82 -7.50
C LYS A 58 8.67 41.05 -8.03
N ARG A 59 7.53 41.74 -8.10
CA ARG A 59 6.21 41.14 -8.39
C ARG A 59 6.17 40.35 -9.70
N GLU A 60 6.73 40.87 -10.79
CA GLU A 60 6.68 40.21 -12.10
C GLU A 60 7.46 38.88 -12.10
N MET A 61 8.64 38.83 -11.48
CA MET A 61 9.44 37.61 -11.36
C MET A 61 8.74 36.56 -10.49
N ALA A 62 8.09 36.98 -9.40
CA ALA A 62 7.31 36.08 -8.56
C ALA A 62 6.11 35.49 -9.33
N LEU A 63 5.41 36.31 -10.13
CA LEU A 63 4.30 35.83 -10.97
C LEU A 63 4.77 34.85 -12.04
N GLN A 64 5.94 35.06 -12.65
CA GLN A 64 6.50 34.10 -13.62
C GLN A 64 6.82 32.75 -12.97
N ALA A 65 7.44 32.75 -11.77
CA ALA A 65 7.72 31.52 -11.02
C ALA A 65 6.42 30.77 -10.65
N LEU A 66 5.39 31.48 -10.19
CA LEU A 66 4.08 30.86 -9.91
C LEU A 66 3.41 30.26 -11.15
N LYS A 67 3.52 30.90 -12.32
CA LYS A 67 3.03 30.33 -13.59
C LYS A 67 3.76 29.04 -13.96
N LYS A 68 5.08 28.98 -13.76
CA LYS A 68 5.87 27.76 -13.98
C LYS A 68 5.47 26.66 -13.00
N LYS A 69 5.34 26.98 -11.70
CA LYS A 69 4.83 26.07 -10.67
C LYS A 69 3.51 25.45 -11.09
N LYS A 70 2.53 26.27 -11.48
CA LYS A 70 1.20 25.79 -11.94
C LYS A 70 1.27 24.85 -13.14
N ARG A 71 2.20 25.07 -14.07
CA ARG A 71 2.41 24.16 -15.20
C ARG A 71 3.00 22.82 -14.76
N LEU A 72 3.96 22.84 -13.83
CA LEU A 72 4.56 21.62 -13.26
C LEU A 72 3.53 20.82 -12.46
N GLU A 73 2.70 21.47 -11.63
CA GLU A 73 1.59 20.84 -10.90
C GLU A 73 0.62 20.12 -11.85
N LYS A 74 0.29 20.74 -13.00
CA LYS A 74 -0.56 20.09 -14.00
C LYS A 74 0.10 18.85 -14.60
N GLN A 75 1.42 18.87 -14.80
CA GLN A 75 2.15 17.70 -15.29
C GLN A 75 2.22 16.60 -14.22
N LEU A 76 2.39 16.98 -12.96
CA LEU A 76 2.38 16.06 -11.81
C LEU A 76 1.04 15.31 -11.75
N GLN A 77 -0.08 16.04 -11.75
CA GLN A 77 -1.43 15.44 -11.74
C GLN A 77 -1.66 14.47 -12.92
N GLN A 78 -1.10 14.77 -14.10
CA GLN A 78 -1.17 13.86 -15.25
C GLN A 78 -0.36 12.57 -15.03
N ILE A 79 0.81 12.68 -14.41
CA ILE A 79 1.64 11.52 -14.04
C ILE A 79 0.92 10.68 -13.01
N ASP A 80 0.35 11.28 -11.96
CA ASP A 80 -0.36 10.56 -10.89
C ASP A 80 -1.52 9.72 -11.47
N GLY A 81 -2.32 10.32 -12.37
CA GLY A 81 -3.40 9.59 -13.04
C GLY A 81 -2.90 8.47 -13.97
N THR A 82 -1.76 8.67 -14.62
CA THR A 82 -1.13 7.64 -15.46
C THR A 82 -0.57 6.50 -14.61
N LEU A 83 0.07 6.84 -13.48
CA LEU A 83 0.64 5.89 -12.53
C LEU A 83 -0.45 4.98 -11.97
N SER A 84 -1.54 5.56 -11.46
CA SER A 84 -2.71 4.81 -10.97
C SER A 84 -3.29 3.87 -12.04
N THR A 85 -3.34 4.32 -13.30
CA THR A 85 -3.80 3.46 -14.42
C THR A 85 -2.87 2.26 -14.64
N ILE A 86 -1.55 2.48 -14.56
CA ILE A 86 -0.55 1.41 -14.73
C ILE A 86 -0.59 0.42 -13.57
N GLU A 87 -0.74 0.90 -12.34
CA GLU A 87 -0.88 0.07 -11.13
C GLU A 87 -2.11 -0.85 -11.25
N MET A 88 -3.27 -0.29 -11.60
CA MET A 88 -4.50 -1.07 -11.83
C MET A 88 -4.31 -2.13 -12.92
N GLN A 89 -3.63 -1.79 -14.02
CA GLN A 89 -3.36 -2.74 -15.11
C GLN A 89 -2.40 -3.86 -14.68
N ARG A 90 -1.38 -3.54 -13.89
CA ARG A 90 -0.44 -4.51 -13.34
C ARG A 90 -1.15 -5.49 -12.43
N GLU A 91 -1.95 -4.99 -11.49
CA GLU A 91 -2.73 -5.81 -10.55
C GLU A 91 -3.72 -6.72 -11.30
N ALA A 92 -4.43 -6.19 -12.30
CA ALA A 92 -5.33 -6.99 -13.12
C ALA A 92 -4.60 -8.13 -13.84
N LEU A 93 -3.39 -7.89 -14.38
CA LEU A 93 -2.57 -8.92 -15.01
C LEU A 93 -2.02 -9.94 -14.01
N GLU A 94 -1.62 -9.51 -12.82
CA GLU A 94 -1.17 -10.40 -11.74
C GLU A 94 -2.28 -11.32 -11.26
N SER A 95 -3.49 -10.77 -11.07
CA SER A 95 -4.70 -11.54 -10.76
C SER A 95 -5.04 -12.54 -11.87
N ALA A 96 -5.03 -12.10 -13.13
CA ALA A 96 -5.27 -12.98 -14.28
C ALA A 96 -4.25 -14.11 -14.38
N ASN A 97 -2.97 -13.83 -14.09
CA ASN A 97 -1.90 -14.84 -14.09
C ASN A 97 -2.15 -15.91 -13.01
N THR A 98 -2.48 -15.49 -11.78
CA THR A 98 -2.80 -16.39 -10.67
C THR A 98 -4.05 -17.22 -10.98
N ASN A 99 -5.12 -16.59 -11.47
CA ASN A 99 -6.35 -17.30 -11.85
C ASN A 99 -6.10 -18.34 -12.95
N THR A 100 -5.25 -18.03 -13.92
CA THR A 100 -4.84 -18.98 -14.97
C THR A 100 -4.09 -20.18 -14.39
N ALA A 101 -3.19 -19.95 -13.42
CA ALA A 101 -2.45 -21.02 -12.74
C ALA A 101 -3.39 -21.93 -11.92
N VAL A 102 -4.36 -21.35 -11.21
CA VAL A 102 -5.39 -22.10 -10.47
C VAL A 102 -6.22 -22.95 -11.43
N LEU A 103 -6.76 -22.36 -12.51
CA LEU A 103 -7.57 -23.09 -13.49
C LEU A 103 -6.77 -24.22 -14.17
N THR A 104 -5.49 -23.99 -14.46
CA THR A 104 -4.60 -25.02 -15.02
C THR A 104 -4.41 -26.18 -14.04
N THR A 105 -4.21 -25.88 -12.76
CA THR A 105 -4.10 -26.90 -11.70
C THR A 105 -5.39 -27.70 -11.55
N MET A 106 -6.54 -27.02 -11.53
CA MET A 106 -7.85 -27.68 -11.45
C MET A 106 -8.09 -28.59 -12.65
N LYS A 107 -7.73 -28.15 -13.86
CA LYS A 107 -7.82 -28.97 -15.07
C LYS A 107 -6.95 -30.21 -14.96
N ASN A 108 -5.68 -30.07 -14.56
CA ASN A 108 -4.78 -31.20 -14.40
C ASN A 108 -5.29 -32.20 -13.35
N ALA A 109 -5.86 -31.71 -12.23
CA ALA A 109 -6.50 -32.55 -11.23
C ALA A 109 -7.72 -33.29 -11.79
N ALA A 110 -8.58 -32.61 -12.55
CA ALA A 110 -9.73 -33.23 -13.21
C ALA A 110 -9.31 -34.29 -14.24
N ASP A 111 -8.26 -34.03 -15.03
CA ASP A 111 -7.70 -34.99 -15.99
C ASP A 111 -7.10 -36.21 -15.27
N ALA A 112 -6.41 -36.01 -14.13
CA ALA A 112 -5.89 -37.10 -13.31
C ALA A 112 -7.00 -37.96 -12.68
N LEU A 113 -8.05 -37.33 -12.15
CA LEU A 113 -9.24 -38.03 -11.64
C LEU A 113 -9.91 -38.84 -12.76
N LYS A 114 -10.06 -38.25 -13.96
CA LYS A 114 -10.61 -38.95 -15.13
C LYS A 114 -9.75 -40.15 -15.53
N ALA A 115 -8.43 -40.01 -15.55
CA ALA A 115 -7.52 -41.11 -15.86
C ALA A 115 -7.57 -42.23 -14.81
N ALA A 116 -7.66 -41.87 -13.52
CA ALA A 116 -7.84 -42.83 -12.43
C ALA A 116 -9.16 -43.61 -12.59
N HIS A 117 -10.26 -42.93 -12.96
CA HIS A 117 -11.56 -43.57 -13.21
C HIS A 117 -11.60 -44.38 -14.50
N GLN A 118 -10.86 -44.01 -15.54
CA GLN A 118 -10.78 -44.79 -16.80
C GLN A 118 -10.10 -46.15 -16.61
N ASN A 119 -9.23 -46.31 -15.60
CA ASN A 119 -8.63 -47.59 -15.24
C ASN A 119 -9.43 -48.38 -14.19
N MET A 120 -10.59 -47.87 -13.76
CA MET A 120 -11.52 -48.59 -12.89
C MET A 120 -12.46 -49.40 -13.79
N ASP A 121 -12.29 -50.72 -13.79
CA ASP A 121 -13.11 -51.68 -14.53
C ASP A 121 -14.60 -51.41 -14.30
N VAL A 122 -15.42 -51.29 -15.35
CA VAL A 122 -16.82 -50.85 -15.27
C VAL A 122 -17.63 -51.75 -14.33
N ASP A 123 -17.29 -53.04 -14.28
CA ASP A 123 -17.91 -54.01 -13.39
C ASP A 123 -17.60 -53.72 -11.90
N LYS A 124 -16.38 -53.24 -11.59
CA LYS A 124 -16.02 -52.80 -10.23
C LYS A 124 -16.63 -51.44 -9.86
N VAL A 125 -16.98 -50.63 -10.86
CA VAL A 125 -17.69 -49.36 -10.63
C VAL A 125 -19.14 -49.62 -10.21
N HIS A 126 -19.81 -50.64 -10.74
CA HIS A 126 -21.16 -51.00 -10.27
C HIS A 126 -21.15 -51.48 -8.81
N ASP A 127 -20.25 -52.40 -8.45
CA ASP A 127 -20.11 -52.85 -7.05
C ASP A 127 -19.74 -51.69 -6.12
N MET A 128 -18.85 -50.80 -6.55
CA MET A 128 -18.45 -49.62 -5.77
C MET A 128 -19.54 -48.54 -5.71
N MET A 129 -20.42 -48.41 -6.71
CA MET A 129 -21.55 -47.47 -6.67
C MET A 129 -22.66 -47.96 -5.73
N ASP A 130 -22.85 -49.28 -5.63
CA ASP A 130 -23.73 -49.88 -4.62
C ASP A 130 -23.16 -49.66 -3.20
N ASP A 131 -21.85 -49.89 -3.00
CA ASP A 131 -21.16 -49.59 -1.73
C ASP A 131 -21.18 -48.08 -1.39
N ILE A 132 -21.07 -47.19 -2.39
CA ILE A 132 -21.13 -45.73 -2.22
C ILE A 132 -22.55 -45.27 -1.90
N ALA A 133 -23.58 -45.88 -2.49
CA ALA A 133 -24.97 -45.57 -2.18
C ALA A 133 -25.28 -45.92 -0.71
N GLU A 134 -24.84 -47.10 -0.28
CA GLU A 134 -24.98 -47.54 1.12
C GLU A 134 -24.20 -46.62 2.08
N GLN A 135 -22.99 -46.19 1.71
CA GLN A 135 -22.21 -45.22 2.50
C GLN A 135 -22.72 -43.79 2.43
N GLN A 136 -23.36 -43.36 1.34
CA GLN A 136 -24.01 -42.04 1.24
C GLN A 136 -25.21 -41.97 2.16
N ASP A 137 -25.96 -43.07 2.32
CA ASP A 137 -27.07 -43.13 3.26
C ASP A 137 -26.57 -43.12 4.71
N VAL A 138 -25.45 -43.79 5.02
CA VAL A 138 -24.77 -43.66 6.32
C VAL A 138 -24.23 -42.24 6.53
N ALA A 139 -23.65 -41.61 5.52
CA ALA A 139 -23.16 -40.24 5.60
C ALA A 139 -24.30 -39.23 5.75
N ARG A 140 -25.48 -39.47 5.15
CA ARG A 140 -26.71 -38.70 5.40
C ARG A 140 -27.23 -38.92 6.80
N GLU A 141 -27.23 -40.14 7.32
CA GLU A 141 -27.61 -40.44 8.70
C GLU A 141 -26.66 -39.75 9.71
N ILE A 142 -25.36 -39.74 9.43
CA ILE A 142 -24.35 -39.00 10.20
C ILE A 142 -24.55 -37.50 10.04
N SER A 143 -24.79 -37.01 8.82
CA SER A 143 -25.03 -35.59 8.57
C SER A 143 -26.32 -35.13 9.22
N ASP A 144 -27.40 -35.90 9.24
CA ASP A 144 -28.65 -35.57 9.93
C ASP A 144 -28.48 -35.66 11.46
N ALA A 145 -27.64 -36.58 11.96
CA ALA A 145 -27.28 -36.66 13.37
C ALA A 145 -26.38 -35.49 13.84
N ILE A 146 -25.49 -34.99 12.97
CA ILE A 146 -24.59 -33.84 13.23
C ILE A 146 -25.30 -32.51 12.95
N SER A 147 -26.15 -32.47 11.94
CA SER A 147 -26.93 -31.29 11.51
C SER A 147 -28.23 -31.15 12.30
N ASN A 148 -28.45 -31.96 13.34
CA ASN A 148 -29.31 -31.57 14.45
C ASN A 148 -28.66 -30.34 15.13
N PRO A 149 -29.05 -29.11 14.74
CA PRO A 149 -28.20 -27.93 14.79
C PRO A 149 -28.35 -27.17 16.12
N VAL A 150 -28.69 -27.86 17.20
CA VAL A 150 -28.94 -27.21 18.50
C VAL A 150 -27.65 -26.84 19.24
N ALA A 151 -26.46 -27.13 18.70
CA ALA A 151 -25.21 -27.03 19.49
C ALA A 151 -24.02 -26.28 18.87
N PHE A 152 -24.03 -25.85 17.60
CA PHE A 152 -22.78 -25.37 16.97
C PHE A 152 -22.89 -24.15 16.03
N GLY A 153 -23.97 -23.38 16.06
CA GLY A 153 -24.09 -22.23 15.13
C GLY A 153 -25.05 -21.10 15.49
N ALA A 154 -25.69 -21.13 16.65
CA ALA A 154 -26.19 -19.92 17.32
C ALA A 154 -25.23 -19.77 18.50
N ASP A 155 -24.29 -18.83 18.56
CA ASP A 155 -24.48 -17.40 18.53
C ASP A 155 -23.15 -16.74 18.12
N ILE A 156 -23.02 -16.27 16.88
CA ILE A 156 -22.11 -15.16 16.61
C ILE A 156 -23.04 -13.95 16.63
N ASP A 157 -22.98 -13.21 17.73
CA ASP A 157 -23.80 -12.02 17.94
C ASP A 157 -23.17 -10.86 17.18
N ASP A 158 -23.94 -10.23 16.29
CA ASP A 158 -23.50 -9.07 15.54
C ASP A 158 -23.09 -7.91 16.49
N GLU A 159 -23.65 -7.85 17.71
CA GLU A 159 -23.27 -6.88 18.75
C GLU A 159 -21.84 -7.08 19.28
N ASP A 160 -21.36 -8.33 19.35
CA ASP A 160 -20.00 -8.64 19.79
C ASP A 160 -18.96 -8.24 18.72
N LEU A 161 -19.32 -8.37 17.43
CA LEU A 161 -18.50 -7.93 16.30
C LEU A 161 -18.43 -6.41 16.17
N GLU A 162 -19.55 -5.71 16.40
CA GLU A 162 -19.57 -4.24 16.38
C GLU A 162 -18.70 -3.64 17.50
N ARG A 163 -18.73 -4.23 18.71
CA ARG A 163 -17.87 -3.79 19.81
C ARG A 163 -16.38 -3.99 19.51
N GLU A 164 -15.98 -5.11 18.91
CA GLU A 164 -14.58 -5.36 18.55
C GLU A 164 -14.09 -4.36 17.48
N LEU A 165 -14.96 -3.96 16.56
CA LEU A 165 -14.66 -2.94 15.56
C LEU A 165 -14.46 -1.54 16.21
N ASP A 166 -15.32 -1.16 17.14
CA ASP A 166 -15.22 0.13 17.86
C ASP A 166 -13.92 0.25 18.68
N GLU A 167 -13.46 -0.84 19.30
CA GLU A 167 -12.19 -0.87 20.04
C GLU A 167 -10.98 -0.67 19.11
N LEU A 168 -10.97 -1.29 17.94
CA LEU A 168 -9.90 -1.14 16.94
C LEU A 168 -9.83 0.28 16.37
N GLU A 169 -10.97 0.95 16.18
CA GLU A 169 -11.02 2.34 15.70
C GLU A 169 -10.48 3.32 16.75
N GLN A 170 -10.81 3.13 18.03
CA GLN A 170 -10.29 3.95 19.13
C GLN A 170 -8.78 3.78 19.32
N GLU A 171 -8.25 2.56 19.25
CA GLU A 171 -6.80 2.34 19.33
C GLU A 171 -6.03 3.05 18.21
N ASN A 172 -6.60 3.13 17.01
CA ASN A 172 -6.01 3.87 15.90
C ASN A 172 -6.06 5.38 16.14
N PHE A 173 -7.18 5.88 16.65
CA PHE A 173 -7.36 7.30 16.95
C PHE A 173 -6.44 7.78 18.08
N ASP A 174 -6.26 6.98 19.13
CA ASP A 174 -5.35 7.29 20.24
C ASP A 174 -3.89 7.31 19.79
N LYS A 175 -3.49 6.39 18.90
CA LYS A 175 -2.15 6.44 18.26
C LYS A 175 -1.95 7.71 17.43
N GLU A 176 -3.00 8.23 16.80
CA GLU A 176 -2.95 9.47 16.02
C GLU A 176 -2.92 10.73 16.91
N ILE A 177 -3.62 10.73 18.06
CA ILE A 177 -3.63 11.83 19.04
C ILE A 177 -2.33 11.93 19.83
N ILE A 178 -1.70 10.81 20.20
CA ILE A 178 -0.42 10.80 20.94
C ILE A 178 0.72 11.46 20.11
N GLY A 179 0.54 11.62 18.79
CA GLY A 179 1.46 12.33 17.91
C GLY A 179 1.30 13.87 17.86
N ILE A 180 0.27 14.44 18.52
CA ILE A 180 0.01 15.89 18.50
C ILE A 180 0.54 16.53 19.80
N PRO A 181 1.53 17.46 19.74
CA PRO A 181 1.99 18.15 20.94
C PRO A 181 0.88 19.06 21.48
N GLU A 182 0.61 18.97 22.79
CA GLU A 182 -0.41 19.76 23.48
C GLU A 182 -0.29 21.26 23.14
N PRO A 183 -1.39 21.96 22.81
CA PRO A 183 -1.36 23.40 22.74
C PRO A 183 -1.16 23.96 24.15
N SER A 184 0.06 24.43 24.42
CA SER A 184 0.40 25.25 25.58
C SER A 184 -0.68 26.32 25.79
N ALA A 185 -1.48 26.16 26.84
CA ALA A 185 -2.49 27.13 27.26
C ALA A 185 -1.81 28.36 27.90
N THR A 186 -1.21 29.22 27.09
CA THR A 186 -0.92 30.61 27.47
C THR A 186 -2.09 31.46 27.03
N LEU A 187 -3.04 31.67 27.95
CA LEU A 187 -4.10 32.66 27.80
C LEU A 187 -3.48 34.07 27.70
N PRO A 188 -3.92 34.91 26.75
CA PRO A 188 -3.43 36.29 26.65
C PRO A 188 -3.93 37.11 27.85
N GLU A 189 -2.98 37.72 28.57
CA GLU A 189 -3.27 38.59 29.70
C GLU A 189 -3.94 39.89 29.20
N VAL A 190 -5.06 40.23 29.81
CA VAL A 190 -5.90 41.37 29.40
C VAL A 190 -5.17 42.68 29.76
N PRO A 191 -5.11 43.69 28.87
CA PRO A 191 -4.46 44.95 29.19
C PRO A 191 -5.24 45.76 30.23
N ASP A 192 -4.67 45.94 31.42
CA ASP A 192 -5.05 47.02 32.32
C ASP A 192 -4.34 48.31 31.88
N GLU A 193 -5.08 49.22 31.24
CA GLU A 193 -4.66 50.61 31.12
C GLU A 193 -4.83 51.31 32.47
N ASP A 194 -3.73 51.74 33.09
CA ASP A 194 -3.70 53.10 33.62
C ASP A 194 -2.28 53.69 33.68
N VAL A 195 -2.24 54.98 33.38
CA VAL A 195 -1.09 55.84 33.08
C VAL A 195 -0.22 56.15 34.31
N SER A 196 1.12 56.18 34.14
CA SER A 196 1.97 57.37 34.38
C SER A 196 3.46 57.05 34.66
N GLU A 197 4.30 57.56 33.75
CA GLU A 197 5.63 58.19 33.89
C GLU A 197 6.85 57.51 34.57
N LYS A 198 7.87 57.31 33.71
CA LYS A 198 9.32 57.64 33.85
C LYS A 198 10.11 57.11 35.06
N ALA A 199 11.12 56.26 34.80
CA ALA A 199 12.53 56.69 34.68
C ALA A 199 13.54 55.50 34.67
N LYS A 200 14.37 55.50 33.61
CA LYS A 200 15.84 55.26 33.55
C LYS A 200 16.52 54.01 34.18
N GLU A 201 17.20 53.32 33.25
CA GLU A 201 18.64 52.98 33.21
C GLU A 201 19.22 51.75 33.95
N LYS A 202 19.71 50.84 33.09
CA LYS A 202 21.08 50.29 33.00
C LYS A 202 21.56 49.20 34.00
N LYS A 203 21.96 48.08 33.36
CA LYS A 203 23.32 47.47 33.28
C LYS A 203 23.53 46.08 33.91
N LYS A 204 24.00 45.20 33.01
CA LYS A 204 25.13 44.23 33.11
C LYS A 204 25.00 42.95 33.96
N ALA A 205 25.02 41.85 33.20
CA ALA A 205 26.14 40.91 33.05
C ALA A 205 26.29 39.70 33.99
N THR A 206 26.76 38.62 33.33
CA THR A 206 27.58 37.49 33.81
C THR A 206 26.77 36.25 34.19
N THR A 207 26.65 35.22 33.34
CA THR A 207 27.62 34.12 33.03
C THR A 207 27.85 33.18 34.21
N THR A 208 28.00 31.87 33.91
CA THR A 208 28.62 30.77 34.71
C THR A 208 27.53 29.90 35.38
N THR A 209 27.38 28.58 35.25
CA THR A 209 28.20 27.45 34.76
C THR A 209 27.44 26.10 34.96
N ASN A 210 28.03 25.02 34.41
CA ASN A 210 27.94 23.58 34.73
C ASN A 210 27.00 22.78 33.82
N ALA A 211 27.44 21.88 32.92
CA ALA A 211 28.42 20.78 32.94
C ALA A 211 27.92 19.50 33.64
N THR A 212 27.72 18.42 32.84
CA THR A 212 28.02 16.96 33.03
C THR A 212 27.07 16.17 32.11
N ALA A 213 27.48 15.40 31.09
CA ALA A 213 28.29 14.17 31.02
C ALA A 213 27.59 12.90 31.53
N ALA A 214 27.11 12.04 30.61
CA ALA A 214 26.93 10.56 30.69
C ALA A 214 26.43 10.11 29.30
N SER A 215 27.18 9.42 28.43
CA SER A 215 27.73 8.07 28.46
C SER A 215 26.71 6.93 28.34
N ALA A 216 26.78 6.27 27.18
CA ALA A 216 26.77 4.81 26.98
C ALA A 216 25.44 4.06 26.81
N ALA A 217 25.49 3.24 25.76
CA ALA A 217 24.96 1.88 25.63
C ALA A 217 23.48 1.69 25.27
N GLU A 218 23.26 1.45 23.98
CA GLU A 218 22.16 0.71 23.33
C GLU A 218 22.73 0.45 21.92
N ASP A 219 22.89 -0.75 21.36
CA ASP A 219 22.10 -1.96 21.48
C ASP A 219 22.98 -3.20 21.36
N ASP A 220 22.96 -4.05 22.39
CA ASP A 220 23.32 -5.46 22.29
C ASP A 220 21.98 -6.23 22.27
N ASP A 221 21.16 -5.93 21.25
CA ASP A 221 19.90 -6.62 21.04
C ASP A 221 20.19 -7.99 20.41
N PRO A 222 19.93 -9.12 21.12
CA PRO A 222 20.19 -10.45 20.62
C PRO A 222 19.44 -10.77 19.31
N ASP A 223 18.40 -10.00 18.98
CA ASP A 223 17.58 -10.20 17.79
C ASP A 223 18.23 -9.61 16.52
N MET A 224 19.10 -8.59 16.65
CA MET A 224 19.82 -8.02 15.50
C MET A 224 20.95 -8.94 14.99
N LYS A 225 21.50 -9.80 15.85
CA LYS A 225 22.48 -10.82 15.47
C LYS A 225 21.85 -11.98 14.70
N GLN A 226 20.56 -12.28 14.90
CA GLN A 226 19.85 -13.29 14.10
C GLN A 226 19.57 -12.82 12.67
N LEU A 227 19.36 -11.51 12.44
CA LEU A 227 19.12 -10.96 11.10
C LEU A 227 20.38 -10.90 10.21
N LEU A 228 21.57 -10.71 10.78
CA LEU A 228 22.83 -10.71 10.03
C LEU A 228 23.30 -12.13 9.62
N ALA A 229 22.79 -13.18 10.26
CA ALA A 229 23.17 -14.57 9.97
C ALA A 229 22.48 -15.16 8.74
N TRP A 230 21.39 -14.55 8.26
CA TRP A 230 20.71 -14.94 7.01
C TRP A 230 21.29 -14.22 5.77
N ALA A 231 22.04 -13.14 5.96
CA ALA A 231 22.53 -12.32 4.85
C ALA A 231 23.83 -12.83 4.19
N ASN A 232 24.25 -14.08 4.42
CA ASN A 232 25.46 -14.67 3.81
C ASN A 232 25.17 -16.01 3.14
#